data_AF-A0A933H731-F1
#
_entry.id   AF-A0A933H731-F1
#
_cell.length_a   1.000
_cell.length_b   1.000
_cell.length_c   1.000
_cell.angle_alpha   90.00
_cell.angle_beta   90.00
_cell.angle_gamma   90.00
#
_symmetry.space_group_name_H-M   'P 1'
#
loop_
_entity.id
_entity.type
_entity.pdbx_description
1 polymer ?
#
loop_
_entity_poly.entity_id
_entity_poly.type
_entity_poly.pdbx_seq_one_letter_code
_entity_poly.pdbx_strand_id
1 'polypeptide(L)'
;DFEDQRLKIDFEGREVFYDWLEADELVHAFCVSVHKSQGSEYPAVVIPILTQHYMMLQRNLLYTAITRAKKLCVLVGARKAIAIAVKNATVSQRWSGLEARLKSL
;
A
#
# COMPACT_ATOMS: atom_id res chain seq x y z
N ASP A 1 27.54 13.98 -18.34
CA ASP A 1 28.70 13.38 -17.66
C ASP A 1 28.26 13.04 -16.24
N PHE A 2 27.69 11.86 -16.06
CA PHE A 2 27.13 11.37 -14.78
C PHE A 2 27.86 10.10 -14.30
N GLU A 3 28.90 9.66 -15.01
CA GLU A 3 29.59 8.39 -14.76
C GLU A 3 30.27 8.34 -13.38
N ASP A 4 30.67 9.49 -12.82
CA ASP A 4 31.26 9.58 -11.47
C ASP A 4 30.27 10.03 -10.38
N GLN A 5 29.00 10.26 -10.71
CA GLN A 5 28.01 10.71 -9.72
C GLN A 5 27.43 9.52 -8.96
N ARG A 6 27.47 9.59 -7.61
CA ARG A 6 26.96 8.55 -6.73
C ARG A 6 25.88 9.09 -5.81
N LEU A 7 24.86 8.28 -5.58
CA LEU A 7 23.79 8.47 -4.62
C LEU A 7 24.16 7.77 -3.32
N LYS A 8 24.17 8.51 -2.21
CA LYS A 8 24.27 7.91 -0.87
C LYS A 8 22.89 7.81 -0.26
N ILE A 9 22.48 6.59 0.10
CA ILE A 9 21.17 6.29 0.67
C ILE A 9 21.36 5.67 2.04
N ASP A 10 20.64 6.19 3.03
CA ASP A 10 20.59 5.61 4.36
C ASP A 10 19.36 4.70 4.48
N PHE A 11 19.61 3.39 4.53
CA PHE A 11 18.60 2.38 4.84
C PHE A 11 18.68 2.02 6.31
N GLU A 12 17.92 2.73 7.15
CA GLU A 12 17.79 2.44 8.58
C GLU A 12 19.13 2.39 9.33
N GLY A 13 20.03 3.33 9.04
CA GLY A 13 21.38 3.44 9.60
C GLY A 13 22.45 2.73 8.77
N ARG A 14 22.06 2.03 7.70
CA ARG A 14 23.00 1.42 6.75
C ARG A 14 23.16 2.30 5.54
N GLU A 15 24.34 2.90 5.40
CA GLU A 15 24.71 3.64 4.19
C GLU A 15 24.99 2.67 3.03
N VAL A 16 24.30 2.90 1.92
CA VAL A 16 24.48 2.19 0.65
C VAL A 16 24.72 3.22 -0.44
N PHE A 17 25.69 2.95 -1.32
CA PHE A 17 25.99 3.79 -2.47
C PHE A 17 25.42 3.16 -3.73
N TYR A 18 24.68 3.94 -4.49
CA TYR A 18 24.20 3.62 -5.83
C TYR A 18 24.93 4.51 -6.82
N ASP A 19 25.22 3.99 -8.02
CA ASP A 19 25.65 4.87 -9.11
C ASP A 19 24.44 5.64 -9.63
N TRP A 20 24.65 6.86 -10.11
CA TRP A 20 23.53 7.71 -10.55
C TRP A 20 22.70 7.06 -11.68
N LEU A 21 23.33 6.18 -12.47
CA LEU A 21 22.68 5.42 -13.54
C LEU A 21 21.69 4.36 -13.02
N GLU A 22 21.80 3.95 -11.75
CA GLU A 22 20.94 2.95 -11.10
C GLU A 22 19.81 3.62 -10.29
N ALA A 23 19.64 4.94 -10.40
CA ALA A 23 18.64 5.69 -9.65
C ALA A 23 17.19 5.25 -9.95
N ASP A 24 16.95 4.63 -11.09
CA ASP A 24 15.64 4.10 -11.52
C ASP A 24 15.21 2.84 -10.76
N GLU A 25 16.14 2.16 -10.08
CA GLU A 25 15.81 1.08 -9.13
C GLU A 25 15.09 1.60 -7.88
N LEU A 26 15.16 2.90 -7.63
CA LEU A 26 14.56 3.56 -6.48
C LEU A 26 13.25 4.24 -6.89
N VAL A 27 12.26 4.13 -6.02
CA VAL A 27 10.97 4.82 -6.20
C VAL A 27 10.72 5.70 -4.99
N HIS A 28 10.31 6.94 -5.25
CA HIS A 28 9.92 7.86 -4.19
C HIS A 28 8.83 7.26 -3.29
N ALA A 29 9.02 7.38 -1.97
CA ALA A 29 8.10 6.89 -0.95
C ALA A 29 7.23 8.00 -0.32
N PHE A 30 7.10 9.17 -0.97
CA PHE A 30 6.23 10.25 -0.49
C PHE A 30 4.76 9.81 -0.36
N CYS A 31 4.33 8.89 -1.23
CA CYS A 31 3.04 8.23 -1.16
C CYS A 31 3.25 6.75 -1.49
N VAL A 32 2.79 5.87 -0.61
CA VAL A 32 2.90 4.42 -0.80
C VAL A 32 1.52 3.81 -0.97
N SER A 33 1.44 2.73 -1.75
CA SER A 33 0.19 1.99 -1.88
C SER A 33 -0.13 1.26 -0.57
N VAL A 34 -1.43 1.03 -0.32
CA VAL A 34 -1.89 0.29 0.86
C VAL A 34 -1.21 -1.08 0.94
N HIS A 35 -1.03 -1.75 -0.20
CA HIS A 35 -0.33 -3.04 -0.28
C HIS A 35 1.13 -2.95 0.15
N LYS A 36 1.87 -1.92 -0.30
CA LYS A 36 3.27 -1.72 0.13
C LYS A 36 3.40 -1.35 1.61
N SER A 37 2.35 -0.77 2.21
CA SER A 37 2.32 -0.44 3.64
C SER A 37 1.87 -1.58 4.57
N GLN A 38 1.60 -2.78 4.03
CA GLN A 38 1.16 -3.91 4.85
C GLN A 38 2.21 -4.27 5.91
N GLY A 39 1.77 -4.41 7.16
CA GLY A 39 2.66 -4.65 8.31
C GLY A 39 3.21 -3.38 8.96
N SER A 40 3.20 -2.23 8.27
CA SER A 40 3.65 -0.94 8.81
C SER A 40 2.52 -0.11 9.41
N GLU A 41 2.80 0.73 10.39
CA GLU A 41 1.81 1.63 10.98
C GLU A 41 2.42 3.01 11.24
N TYR A 42 1.61 4.06 11.07
CA TYR A 42 2.05 5.45 11.12
C TYR A 42 1.21 6.26 12.10
N PRO A 43 1.77 7.26 12.79
CA PRO A 43 1.00 8.12 13.71
C PRO A 43 -0.24 8.75 13.05
N ALA A 44 -0.08 9.25 11.83
CA ALA A 44 -1.17 9.80 11.02
C ALA A 44 -1.08 9.28 9.58
N VAL A 45 -2.22 9.02 8.95
CA VAL A 45 -2.31 8.59 7.55
C VAL A 45 -3.36 9.44 6.82
N VAL A 46 -3.02 9.88 5.61
CA VAL A 46 -3.94 10.54 4.68
C VAL A 46 -4.22 9.58 3.53
N ILE A 47 -5.50 9.26 3.29
CA ILE A 47 -5.93 8.27 2.30
C ILE A 47 -6.76 8.98 1.23
N PRO A 48 -6.23 9.13 0.00
CA PRO A 48 -7.03 9.58 -1.12
C PRO A 48 -8.02 8.48 -1.54
N ILE A 49 -9.32 8.82 -1.59
CA ILE A 49 -10.38 7.92 -2.04
C ILE A 49 -11.22 8.56 -3.15
N LEU A 50 -11.00 8.09 -4.37
CA LEU A 50 -11.57 8.65 -5.59
C LEU A 50 -12.31 7.56 -6.35
N THR A 51 -13.40 7.92 -7.02
CA THR A 51 -14.19 6.98 -7.84
C THR A 51 -13.41 6.46 -9.05
N GLN A 52 -12.34 7.15 -9.48
CA GLN A 52 -11.47 6.72 -10.59
C GLN A 52 -10.72 5.42 -10.29
N HIS A 53 -10.50 5.10 -9.00
CA HIS A 53 -9.89 3.84 -8.57
C HIS A 53 -10.93 2.75 -8.31
N TYR A 54 -12.04 2.73 -9.05
CA TYR A 54 -13.21 1.90 -8.80
C TYR A 54 -12.89 0.43 -8.50
N MET A 55 -11.99 -0.18 -9.27
CA MET A 55 -11.59 -1.59 -9.09
C MET A 55 -10.94 -1.88 -7.73
N MET A 56 -10.32 -0.87 -7.12
CA MET A 56 -9.67 -0.94 -5.80
C MET A 56 -10.60 -0.53 -4.66
N LEU A 57 -11.82 -0.05 -4.93
CA LEU A 57 -12.80 0.30 -3.91
C LEU A 57 -13.43 -0.97 -3.32
N GLN A 58 -12.66 -1.66 -2.48
CA GLN A 58 -13.05 -2.88 -1.78
C GLN A 58 -12.98 -2.66 -0.27
N ARG A 59 -13.88 -3.33 0.47
CA ARG A 59 -14.00 -3.14 1.92
C ARG A 59 -12.73 -3.53 2.67
N ASN A 60 -12.13 -4.65 2.30
CA ASN A 60 -10.87 -5.13 2.87
C ASN A 60 -9.73 -4.14 2.64
N LEU A 61 -9.61 -3.58 1.43
CA LEU A 61 -8.54 -2.63 1.13
C LEU A 61 -8.69 -1.32 1.92
N LEU A 62 -9.91 -0.78 1.98
CA LEU A 62 -10.20 0.40 2.79
C LEU A 62 -9.96 0.13 4.28
N TYR A 63 -10.39 -1.03 4.78
CA TYR A 63 -10.12 -1.44 6.16
C TYR A 63 -8.62 -1.50 6.45
N THR A 64 -7.83 -2.15 5.60
CA THR A 64 -6.37 -2.21 5.74
C THR A 64 -5.74 -0.83 5.72
N ALA A 65 -6.18 0.07 4.83
CA ALA A 65 -5.67 1.43 4.76
C ALA A 65 -5.94 2.21 6.06
N ILE A 66 -7.15 2.10 6.61
CA ILE A 66 -7.53 2.74 7.87
C ILE A 66 -6.69 2.20 9.03
N THR A 67 -6.46 0.88 9.11
CA THR A 67 -5.66 0.28 10.19
C THR A 67 -4.16 0.54 10.05
N ARG A 68 -3.68 1.27 9.04
CA ARG A 68 -2.30 1.79 9.03
C ARG A 68 -2.14 3.02 9.93
N ALA A 69 -3.23 3.69 10.30
CA ALA A 69 -3.20 4.87 11.16
C ALA A 69 -3.29 4.50 12.66
N LYS A 70 -2.31 4.94 13.45
CA LYS A 70 -2.30 4.75 14.91
C LYS A 70 -3.14 5.76 15.67
N LYS A 71 -3.12 7.03 15.26
CA LYS A 71 -3.77 8.13 16.00
C LYS A 71 -4.76 8.92 15.16
N LEU A 72 -4.42 9.20 13.89
CA LEU A 72 -5.25 10.01 13.00
C LEU A 72 -5.35 9.40 11.61
N CYS A 73 -6.57 9.24 11.11
CA CYS A 73 -6.85 8.84 9.74
C CYS A 73 -7.66 9.94 9.06
N VAL A 74 -7.14 10.49 7.96
CA VAL A 74 -7.80 11.52 7.15
C VAL A 74 -8.17 10.91 5.80
N LEU A 75 -9.46 10.83 5.50
CA LEU A 75 -9.94 10.41 4.19
C LEU A 75 -10.17 11.64 3.31
N VAL A 76 -9.49 11.71 2.16
CA VAL A 76 -9.61 12.81 1.21
C VAL A 76 -10.28 12.32 -0.06
N GLY A 77 -11.48 12.83 -0.35
CA GLY A 77 -12.19 12.52 -1.59
C GLY A 77 -13.70 12.45 -1.45
N ALA A 78 -14.36 11.63 -2.27
CA ALA A 78 -15.81 11.65 -2.40
C ALA A 78 -16.50 10.65 -1.47
N ARG A 79 -17.55 11.11 -0.76
CA ARG A 79 -18.43 10.23 0.05
C ARG A 79 -18.96 9.03 -0.73
N LYS A 80 -19.23 9.21 -2.03
CA LYS A 80 -19.65 8.13 -2.94
C LYS A 80 -18.60 7.02 -3.06
N ALA A 81 -17.31 7.37 -3.18
CA ALA A 81 -16.24 6.39 -3.29
C ALA A 81 -16.09 5.58 -1.98
N ILE A 82 -16.21 6.25 -0.83
CA ILE A 82 -16.26 5.58 0.48
C ILE A 82 -17.45 4.60 0.53
N ALA A 83 -18.65 5.05 0.12
CA ALA A 83 -19.84 4.22 0.14
C ALA A 83 -19.71 2.98 -0.77
N ILE A 84 -19.09 3.12 -1.95
CA ILE A 84 -18.80 1.99 -2.85
C ILE A 84 -17.86 1.01 -2.15
N ALA A 85 -16.72 1.49 -1.62
CA ALA A 85 -15.73 0.66 -0.95
C ALA A 85 -16.32 -0.10 0.25
N VAL A 86 -17.09 0.58 1.10
CA VAL A 86 -17.74 -0.03 2.27
C VAL A 86 -18.78 -1.07 1.85
N LYS A 87 -19.55 -0.84 0.77
CA LYS A 87 -20.56 -1.81 0.30
C LYS A 87 -19.94 -3.01 -0.43
N ASN A 88 -18.77 -2.85 -1.03
CA ASN A 88 -18.08 -3.89 -1.78
C ASN A 88 -17.39 -4.91 -0.85
N ALA A 89 -18.18 -5.84 -0.32
CA ALA A 89 -17.72 -6.97 0.49
C ALA A 89 -17.21 -8.16 -0.34
N THR A 90 -17.17 -8.03 -1.67
CA THR A 90 -16.87 -9.14 -2.55
C THR A 90 -15.40 -9.52 -2.39
N VAL A 91 -15.15 -10.54 -1.56
CA VAL A 91 -13.86 -11.20 -1.49
C VAL A 91 -13.70 -11.96 -2.80
N SER A 92 -12.61 -11.70 -3.53
CA SER A 92 -12.26 -12.49 -4.71
C SER A 92 -12.32 -13.97 -4.34
N GLN A 93 -13.13 -14.77 -5.05
CA GLN A 93 -13.14 -16.21 -4.82
C GLN A 93 -11.73 -16.75 -5.02
N ARG A 94 -11.15 -17.28 -3.94
CA ARG A 94 -9.82 -17.87 -3.96
C ARG A 94 -9.98 -19.38 -4.07
N TRP A 95 -9.70 -19.90 -5.26
CA TRP A 95 -9.64 -21.33 -5.50
C TRP A 95 -8.41 -21.89 -4.77
N SER A 96 -8.63 -22.62 -3.68
CA SER A 96 -7.58 -23.23 -2.86
C SER A 96 -8.01 -24.62 -2.41
N GLY A 97 -7.14 -25.62 -2.56
CA GLY A 97 -7.39 -26.98 -2.06
C GLY A 97 -7.13 -27.15 -0.56
N LEU A 98 -6.67 -26.11 0.14
CA LEU A 98 -6.30 -26.19 1.55
C LEU A 98 -7.49 -26.60 2.43
N GLU A 99 -8.67 -26.03 2.18
CA GLU A 99 -9.88 -26.36 2.95
C GLU A 99 -10.25 -27.83 2.80
N ALA A 100 -10.25 -28.34 1.57
CA ALA A 100 -10.56 -29.75 1.29
C ALA A 100 -9.56 -30.68 1.97
N ARG A 101 -8.25 -30.34 1.95
CA ARG A 101 -7.20 -31.13 2.61
C ARG A 101 -7.32 -31.14 4.13
N LEU A 102 -7.67 -30.00 4.75
CA LEU A 102 -7.87 -29.93 6.20
C LEU A 102 -9.09 -30.72 6.67
N LYS A 103 -10.13 -30.83 5.84
CA LYS A 103 -11.34 -31.62 6.13
C LYS A 103 -11.14 -33.13 5.94
N SER A 104 -10.11 -33.55 5.20
CA SER A 104 -9.79 -34.97 4.95
C SER A 104 -8.74 -35.55 5.91
N LEU A 105 -8.19 -34.72 6.81
CA LEU A 105 -7.37 -35.15 7.95
C LEU A 105 -8.27 -35.52 9.13
#